data_AF-A0A8T1G6K1-F1
#
_entry.id   AF-A0A8T1G6K1-F1
#
_cell.length_a   1.000
_cell.length_b   1.000
_cell.length_c   1.000
_cell.angle_alpha   90.00
_cell.angle_beta   90.00
_cell.angle_gamma   90.00
#
_symmetry.space_group_name_H-M   'P 1'
#
loop_
_entity.id
_entity.type
_entity.pdbx_description
1 polymer ?
#
loop_
_entity_poly.entity_id
_entity_poly.type
_entity_poly.pdbx_seq_one_letter_code
_entity_poly.pdbx_strand_id
1 'polypeptide(L)'
;MNQDLRRTLDGIRTDASKVRNLLEAHLEPLQPPAPNFEKKLQMHSRIRPYVPAEYRSDPNYDAPTEEEERLANEAKQARRKASAKKASAKKKKAAADTSGVKATPTLHTEGESTENGTQMNVSVDSPAQPKRGKRAPKRAKKDK
;
A
#
# COMPACT_ATOMS: atom_id res chain seq x y z
N MET A 1 -3.05 42.07 10.18
CA MET A 1 -2.77 41.42 11.48
C MET A 1 -3.12 39.94 11.34
N ASN A 2 -2.14 39.03 11.51
CA ASN A 2 -2.38 37.58 11.41
C ASN A 2 -2.93 37.07 12.74
N GLN A 3 -4.23 36.76 12.81
CA GLN A 3 -4.86 36.16 13.99
C GLN A 3 -4.67 34.63 13.96
N ASP A 4 -4.24 34.04 15.07
CA ASP A 4 -4.12 32.56 15.19
C ASP A 4 -5.48 31.96 15.53
N LEU A 5 -6.17 31.44 14.51
CA LEU A 5 -7.49 30.82 14.59
C LEU A 5 -7.54 29.57 15.48
N ARG A 6 -6.39 28.95 15.78
CA ARG A 6 -6.31 27.79 16.70
C ARG A 6 -6.58 28.16 18.15
N ARG A 7 -6.60 29.46 18.46
CA ARG A 7 -6.93 30.00 19.78
C ARG A 7 -8.40 30.41 19.88
N THR A 8 -9.26 29.95 18.98
CA THR A 8 -10.70 30.21 19.03
C THR A 8 -11.44 28.90 19.28
N LEU A 9 -12.16 28.82 20.40
CA LEU A 9 -13.06 27.71 20.72
C LEU A 9 -14.47 28.29 20.78
N ASP A 10 -15.41 27.70 20.04
CA ASP A 10 -16.80 28.16 19.92
C ASP A 10 -16.95 29.65 19.54
N GLY A 11 -16.02 30.16 18.72
CA GLY A 11 -16.00 31.56 18.31
C GLY A 11 -15.43 32.54 19.35
N ILE A 12 -14.98 32.03 20.51
CA ILE A 12 -14.39 32.84 21.58
C ILE A 12 -12.88 32.69 21.58
N ARG A 13 -12.17 33.83 21.58
CA ARG A 13 -10.71 33.85 21.72
C ARG A 13 -10.32 33.31 23.10
N THR A 14 -9.66 32.17 23.09
CA THR A 14 -9.23 31.41 24.25
C THR A 14 -7.73 31.60 24.47
N ASP A 15 -7.33 31.70 25.74
CA ASP A 15 -5.92 31.79 26.06
C ASP A 15 -5.15 30.52 25.66
N ALA A 16 -3.89 30.67 25.26
CA ALA A 16 -3.05 29.56 24.82
C ALA A 16 -2.86 28.52 25.92
N SER A 17 -2.75 28.95 27.17
CA SER A 17 -2.60 28.06 28.33
C SER A 17 -3.82 27.17 28.50
N LYS A 18 -5.02 27.75 28.34
CA LYS A 18 -6.28 27.01 28.43
C LYS A 18 -6.46 26.02 27.29
N VAL A 19 -6.05 26.36 26.06
CA VAL A 19 -6.08 25.45 24.91
C VAL A 19 -5.13 24.27 25.13
N ARG A 20 -3.90 24.52 25.63
CA ARG A 20 -2.94 23.45 25.93
C ARG A 20 -3.45 22.52 27.03
N ASN A 21 -3.92 23.07 28.14
CA ASN A 21 -4.48 22.28 29.25
C ASN A 21 -5.68 21.44 28.80
N LEU A 22 -6.55 22.00 27.95
CA LEU A 22 -7.69 21.27 27.40
C LEU A 22 -7.22 20.11 26.51
N LEU A 23 -6.23 20.35 25.64
CA LEU A 23 -5.70 19.32 24.77
C LEU A 23 -5.04 18.22 25.62
N GLU A 24 -4.12 18.58 26.52
CA GLU A 24 -3.40 17.66 27.40
C GLU A 24 -4.33 16.82 28.27
N ALA A 25 -5.40 17.41 28.83
CA ALA A 25 -6.38 16.69 29.62
C ALA A 25 -7.15 15.60 28.84
N HIS A 26 -7.22 15.72 27.51
CA HIS A 26 -7.92 14.78 26.63
C HIS A 26 -6.98 14.00 25.70
N LEU A 27 -5.66 14.12 25.88
CA LEU A 27 -4.70 13.28 25.19
C LEU A 27 -4.68 11.91 25.87
N GLU A 28 -5.40 10.95 25.30
CA GLU A 28 -5.25 9.55 25.68
C GLU A 28 -3.97 8.97 25.06
N PRO A 29 -3.06 8.38 25.85
CA PRO A 29 -1.89 7.71 25.31
C PRO A 29 -2.32 6.52 24.45
N LEU A 30 -2.02 6.58 23.15
CA LEU A 30 -2.31 5.47 22.26
C LEU A 30 -1.38 4.29 22.56
N GLN A 31 -1.94 3.09 22.67
CA GLN A 31 -1.13 1.89 22.76
C GLN A 31 -0.26 1.76 21.49
N PRO A 32 1.05 1.48 21.63
CA PRO A 32 1.91 1.31 20.48
C PRO A 32 1.37 0.16 19.60
N PRO A 33 1.46 0.28 18.28
CA PRO A 33 0.94 -0.74 17.38
C PRO A 33 1.64 -2.08 17.64
N ALA A 34 0.89 -3.16 17.51
CA ALA A 34 1.45 -4.50 17.63
C ALA A 34 2.61 -4.71 16.63
N PRO A 35 3.71 -5.37 17.03
CA PRO A 35 4.86 -5.56 16.15
C PRO A 35 4.49 -6.33 14.87
N ASN A 36 4.83 -5.78 13.71
CA ASN A 36 4.63 -6.47 12.44
C ASN A 36 5.83 -7.39 12.14
N PHE A 37 5.68 -8.68 12.42
CA PHE A 37 6.75 -9.67 12.20
C PHE A 37 7.11 -9.88 10.73
N GLU A 38 6.16 -9.74 9.78
CA GLU A 38 6.49 -9.77 8.34
C GLU A 38 7.45 -8.63 7.98
N LYS A 39 7.25 -7.45 8.60
CA LYS A 39 8.12 -6.29 8.39
C LYS A 39 9.50 -6.51 9.03
N LYS A 40 9.59 -7.01 10.27
CA LYS A 40 10.87 -7.35 10.91
C LYS A 40 11.70 -8.30 10.06
N LEU A 41 11.08 -9.38 9.57
CA LEU A 41 11.73 -10.34 8.68
C LEU A 41 12.18 -9.68 7.36
N GLN A 42 11.38 -8.74 6.82
CA GLN A 42 11.76 -7.97 5.65
C GLN A 42 12.96 -7.06 5.91
N MET A 43 13.01 -6.38 7.05
CA MET A 43 14.13 -5.51 7.44
C MET A 43 15.44 -6.29 7.47
N HIS A 44 15.46 -7.42 8.17
CA HIS A 44 16.65 -8.28 8.27
C HIS A 44 17.07 -8.89 6.92
N SER A 45 16.14 -9.45 6.15
CA SER A 45 16.49 -10.22 4.95
C SER A 45 16.73 -9.37 3.70
N ARG A 46 15.91 -8.34 3.49
CA ARG A 46 15.93 -7.57 2.24
C ARG A 46 16.65 -6.25 2.34
N ILE A 47 16.58 -5.59 3.51
CA ILE A 47 17.03 -4.21 3.64
C ILE A 47 18.45 -4.18 4.21
N ARG A 48 18.72 -4.97 5.26
CA ARG A 48 20.04 -5.07 5.92
C ARG A 48 21.26 -5.17 4.99
N PRO A 49 21.23 -5.91 3.86
CA PRO A 49 22.39 -5.97 2.96
C PRO A 49 22.78 -4.61 2.35
N TYR A 50 21.80 -3.72 2.18
CA TYR A 50 21.96 -2.38 1.62
C TYR A 50 22.18 -1.32 2.71
N VAL A 51 22.20 -1.72 3.99
CA VAL A 51 22.44 -0.82 5.10
C VAL A 51 23.95 -0.63 5.27
N PRO A 52 24.45 0.62 5.35
CA PRO A 52 25.84 0.91 5.67
C PRO A 52 26.26 0.27 7.00
N ALA A 53 27.53 -0.10 7.13
CA ALA A 53 28.02 -0.89 8.26
C ALA A 53 27.75 -0.20 9.61
N GLU A 54 27.78 1.12 9.62
CA GLU A 54 27.55 2.00 10.78
C GLU A 54 26.17 1.83 11.39
N TYR A 55 25.18 1.41 10.58
CA TYR A 55 23.78 1.27 11.00
C TYR A 55 23.31 -0.20 11.07
N ARG A 56 24.18 -1.17 10.75
CA ARG A 56 23.80 -2.60 10.76
C ARG A 56 23.56 -3.18 12.15
N SER A 57 24.06 -2.50 13.18
CA SER A 57 23.86 -2.84 14.60
C SER A 57 22.61 -2.18 15.21
N ASP A 58 21.82 -1.45 14.43
CA ASP A 58 20.53 -0.94 14.88
C ASP A 58 19.58 -2.13 15.13
N PRO A 59 18.88 -2.19 16.28
CA PRO A 59 17.90 -3.23 16.60
C PRO A 59 16.83 -3.46 15.52
N ASN A 60 16.55 -2.46 14.67
CA ASN A 60 15.62 -2.59 13.55
C ASN A 60 16.08 -3.59 12.47
N TYR A 61 17.37 -3.90 12.41
CA TYR A 61 17.96 -4.86 11.47
C TYR A 61 18.40 -6.17 12.13
N ASP A 62 18.12 -6.38 13.41
CA ASP A 62 18.46 -7.62 14.09
C ASP A 62 17.72 -8.81 13.48
N ALA A 63 18.30 -10.00 13.66
CA ALA A 63 17.67 -11.23 13.24
C ALA A 63 16.36 -11.45 14.03
N PRO A 64 15.24 -11.76 13.36
CA PRO A 64 14.01 -12.13 14.05
C PRO A 64 14.23 -13.39 14.91
N THR A 65 13.52 -13.49 16.03
CA THR A 65 13.51 -14.75 16.80
C THR A 65 12.72 -15.82 16.05
N GLU A 66 12.95 -17.10 16.37
CA GLU A 66 12.27 -18.22 15.68
C GLU A 66 10.74 -18.15 15.79
N GLU A 67 10.22 -17.69 16.93
CA GLU A 67 8.78 -17.50 17.13
C GLU A 67 8.21 -16.38 16.23
N GLU A 68 8.96 -15.28 16.10
CA GLU A 68 8.60 -14.16 15.22
C GLU A 68 8.60 -14.58 13.74
N GLU A 69 9.58 -15.39 13.33
CA GLU A 69 9.63 -15.92 11.97
C GLU A 69 8.44 -16.84 11.67
N ARG A 70 8.06 -17.71 12.61
CA ARG A 70 6.88 -18.57 12.46
C ARG A 70 5.62 -17.73 12.25
N LEU A 71 5.42 -16.71 13.08
CA LEU A 71 4.24 -15.85 13.02
C LEU A 71 4.20 -15.01 11.74
N ALA A 72 5.36 -14.51 11.27
CA ALA A 72 5.48 -13.83 9.99
C ALA A 72 5.09 -14.74 8.81
N ASN A 73 5.55 -15.99 8.84
CA ASN A 73 5.26 -16.97 7.79
C ASN A 73 3.77 -17.33 7.78
N GLU A 74 3.16 -17.52 8.95
CA GLU A 74 1.73 -17.76 9.07
C GLU A 74 0.89 -16.60 8.51
N ALA A 75 1.21 -15.36 8.91
CA ALA A 75 0.54 -14.16 8.40
C ALA A 75 0.66 -14.04 6.88
N LYS A 76 1.84 -14.30 6.32
CA LYS A 76 2.08 -14.28 4.87
C LYS A 76 1.28 -15.36 4.15
N GLN A 77 1.17 -16.55 4.73
CA GLN A 77 0.31 -17.62 4.20
C GLN A 77 -1.17 -17.24 4.25
N ALA A 78 -1.64 -16.66 5.35
CA ALA A 78 -3.02 -16.17 5.47
C ALA A 78 -3.35 -15.12 4.40
N ARG A 79 -2.45 -14.15 4.17
CA ARG A 79 -2.61 -13.14 3.11
C ARG A 79 -2.69 -13.77 1.72
N ARG A 80 -1.84 -14.75 1.42
CA ARG A 80 -1.85 -15.47 0.14
C ARG A 80 -3.16 -16.23 -0.07
N LYS A 81 -3.65 -16.94 0.95
CA LYS A 81 -4.93 -17.67 0.91
C LYS A 81 -6.12 -16.71 0.72
N ALA A 82 -6.16 -15.60 1.45
CA ALA A 82 -7.21 -14.59 1.31
C ALA A 82 -7.22 -13.97 -0.09
N SER A 83 -6.04 -13.67 -0.63
CA SER A 83 -5.90 -13.12 -2.00
C SER A 83 -6.35 -14.12 -3.06
N ALA A 84 -6.01 -15.40 -2.92
CA ALA A 84 -6.45 -16.45 -3.83
C ALA A 84 -7.98 -16.64 -3.79
N LYS A 85 -8.60 -16.61 -2.61
CA LYS A 85 -10.06 -16.65 -2.45
C LYS A 85 -10.75 -15.45 -3.11
N LYS A 86 -10.21 -14.24 -2.92
CA LYS A 86 -10.74 -13.03 -3.58
C LYS A 86 -10.61 -13.10 -5.10
N ALA A 87 -9.48 -13.60 -5.61
CA ALA A 87 -9.25 -13.76 -7.04
C ALA A 87 -10.21 -14.79 -7.67
N SER A 88 -10.44 -15.93 -7.01
CA SER A 88 -11.39 -16.94 -7.48
C SER A 88 -12.83 -16.46 -7.42
N ALA A 89 -13.22 -15.73 -6.37
CA ALA A 89 -14.53 -15.09 -6.28
C ALA A 89 -14.75 -14.05 -7.39
N LYS A 90 -13.74 -13.21 -7.68
CA LYS A 90 -13.81 -12.23 -8.78
C LYS A 90 -13.95 -12.94 -10.14
N LYS A 91 -13.26 -14.05 -10.37
CA LYS A 91 -13.40 -14.85 -11.60
C LYS A 91 -14.79 -15.48 -11.72
N LYS A 92 -15.38 -15.97 -10.62
CA LYS A 92 -16.75 -16.50 -10.63
C LYS A 92 -17.80 -15.43 -10.92
N LYS A 93 -17.64 -14.22 -10.37
CA LYS A 93 -18.53 -13.09 -10.68
C LYS A 93 -18.40 -12.64 -12.14
N ALA A 94 -17.18 -12.52 -12.65
CA ALA A 94 -16.95 -12.15 -14.05
C ALA A 94 -17.50 -13.19 -15.05
N ALA A 95 -17.54 -14.48 -14.70
CA ALA A 95 -18.13 -15.53 -15.55
C ALA A 95 -19.67 -15.54 -15.49
N ALA A 96 -20.29 -15.04 -14.42
CA ALA A 96 -21.73 -14.93 -14.29
C ALA A 96 -22.30 -13.72 -15.06
N ASP A 97 -21.51 -12.65 -15.23
CA ASP A 97 -21.91 -11.46 -16.03
C ASP A 97 -21.86 -11.69 -17.56
N THR A 98 -21.24 -12.78 -18.04
CA THR A 98 -21.12 -13.05 -19.49
C THR A 98 -22.26 -13.88 -20.09
N SER A 99 -23.31 -14.25 -19.32
CA SER A 99 -24.44 -15.06 -19.83
C SER A 99 -25.72 -14.27 -20.14
N GLY A 100 -25.65 -12.94 -20.24
CA GLY A 100 -26.81 -12.10 -20.60
C GLY A 100 -26.57 -11.25 -21.84
N VAL A 101 -26.77 -11.82 -23.04
CA VAL A 101 -26.94 -11.03 -24.28
C VAL A 101 -28.29 -11.33 -24.90
N LYS A 102 -29.21 -10.35 -24.81
CA LYS A 102 -30.19 -10.07 -25.88
C LYS A 102 -30.51 -8.56 -25.92
N ALA A 103 -30.05 -7.96 -27.02
CA ALA A 103 -30.25 -6.64 -27.64
C ALA A 103 -31.37 -5.68 -27.16
N THR A 104 -31.08 -4.38 -27.06
CA THR A 104 -31.24 -3.37 -28.14
C THR A 104 -30.74 -1.97 -27.72
N PRO A 105 -30.37 -1.07 -28.66
CA PRO A 105 -29.63 0.16 -28.41
C PRO A 105 -30.52 1.42 -28.36
N THR A 106 -30.10 2.47 -27.66
CA THR A 106 -30.50 3.87 -27.94
C THR A 106 -29.40 4.81 -27.42
N LEU A 107 -28.92 5.66 -28.34
CA LEU A 107 -27.92 6.71 -28.18
C LEU A 107 -28.46 7.85 -27.32
N HIS A 108 -27.58 8.53 -26.56
CA HIS A 108 -27.43 10.00 -26.57
C HIS A 108 -26.08 10.38 -25.91
N THR A 109 -25.14 10.74 -26.77
CA THR A 109 -24.03 11.70 -26.62
C THR A 109 -24.62 13.08 -26.21
N GLU A 110 -24.04 14.03 -25.45
CA GLU A 110 -22.73 14.71 -25.49
C GLU A 110 -22.49 15.57 -24.21
N GLY A 111 -21.22 16.00 -23.99
CA GLY A 111 -20.78 17.14 -23.15
C GLY A 111 -20.14 16.74 -21.80
N GLU A 112 -18.82 16.53 -21.66
CA GLU A 112 -17.70 17.52 -21.64
C GLU A 112 -17.96 18.64 -20.60
N SER A 113 -17.21 18.79 -19.50
CA SER A 113 -15.80 19.19 -19.47
C SER A 113 -15.07 18.78 -18.17
N THR A 114 -13.91 18.15 -18.38
CA THR A 114 -12.59 18.34 -17.71
C THR A 114 -12.47 19.35 -16.58
N GLU A 115 -11.78 18.96 -15.48
CA GLU A 115 -10.52 19.59 -15.02
C GLU A 115 -9.65 18.53 -14.28
N ASN A 116 -8.69 17.95 -15.01
CA ASN A 116 -7.59 17.16 -14.45
C ASN A 116 -6.41 18.10 -14.21
N GLY A 117 -5.89 18.15 -12.98
CA GLY A 117 -4.66 18.86 -12.64
C GLY A 117 -3.45 18.21 -13.28
N THR A 118 -2.95 18.83 -14.35
CA THR A 118 -1.69 18.53 -15.03
C THR A 118 -0.51 18.79 -14.10
N GLN A 119 0.16 17.73 -13.65
CA GLN A 119 1.53 17.84 -13.15
C GLN A 119 2.51 17.58 -14.29
N MET A 120 3.25 18.63 -14.63
CA MET A 120 4.25 18.68 -15.69
C MET A 120 5.45 17.81 -15.31
N ASN A 121 5.70 16.73 -16.04
CA ASN A 121 6.98 16.03 -16.03
C ASN A 121 7.80 16.45 -17.25
N VAL A 122 8.82 17.28 -16.98
CA VAL A 122 9.86 17.63 -17.94
C VAL A 122 10.57 16.36 -18.42
N SER A 123 10.51 16.16 -19.74
CA SER A 123 11.17 15.08 -20.47
C SER A 123 12.64 15.41 -20.65
N VAL A 124 13.52 14.47 -20.28
CA VAL A 124 14.90 14.45 -20.78
C VAL A 124 15.09 13.11 -21.48
N ASP A 125 15.38 13.23 -22.77
CA ASP A 125 15.49 12.20 -23.78
C ASP A 125 16.68 11.25 -23.52
N SER A 126 16.46 9.93 -23.61
CA SER A 126 17.52 8.97 -23.97
C SER A 126 16.98 7.58 -24.32
N PRO A 127 17.68 6.84 -25.22
CA PRO A 127 17.00 6.11 -26.29
C PRO A 127 16.71 4.63 -26.02
N ALA A 128 15.84 4.11 -26.90
CA ALA A 128 15.17 2.82 -26.90
C ALA A 128 16.06 1.57 -26.68
N GLN A 129 15.53 0.63 -25.88
CA GLN A 129 15.97 -0.77 -25.84
C GLN A 129 14.79 -1.70 -26.17
N PRO A 130 14.98 -2.72 -27.03
CA PRO A 130 13.87 -3.52 -27.59
C PRO A 130 13.23 -4.48 -26.57
N LYS A 131 11.90 -4.60 -26.66
CA LYS A 131 11.08 -5.49 -25.82
C LYS A 131 11.44 -6.96 -26.06
N ARG A 132 12.05 -7.59 -25.06
CA ARG A 132 12.40 -9.02 -25.08
C ARG A 132 11.12 -9.86 -24.96
N GLY A 133 10.79 -10.56 -26.05
CA GLY A 133 9.58 -11.39 -26.19
C GLY A 133 9.49 -12.55 -25.19
N LYS A 134 8.24 -12.94 -24.90
CA LYS A 134 7.89 -14.07 -24.02
C LYS A 134 8.48 -15.37 -24.59
N ARG A 135 9.40 -16.01 -23.85
CA ARG A 135 9.92 -17.34 -24.21
C ARG A 135 8.91 -18.42 -23.82
N ALA A 136 8.52 -19.26 -24.77
CA ALA A 136 7.67 -20.42 -24.58
C ALA A 136 8.37 -21.51 -23.73
N PRO A 137 7.62 -22.31 -22.93
CA PRO A 137 8.19 -23.39 -22.15
C PRO A 137 8.62 -24.57 -23.03
N LYS A 138 9.81 -25.11 -22.79
CA LYS A 138 10.34 -26.31 -23.45
C LYS A 138 9.58 -27.56 -22.95
N ARG A 139 9.07 -28.39 -23.87
CA ARG A 139 8.53 -29.73 -23.56
C ARG A 139 9.67 -30.64 -23.10
N ALA A 140 9.50 -31.32 -21.96
CA ALA A 140 10.40 -32.38 -21.51
C ALA A 140 10.20 -33.63 -22.39
N LYS A 141 11.30 -34.21 -22.90
CA LYS A 141 11.29 -35.53 -23.52
C LYS A 141 11.22 -36.59 -22.42
N LYS A 142 10.39 -37.59 -22.67
CA LYS A 142 10.24 -38.82 -21.89
C LYS A 142 11.22 -39.83 -22.49
N ASP A 143 12.20 -40.26 -21.72
CA ASP A 143 12.99 -41.44 -22.07
C ASP A 143 12.48 -42.64 -21.27
N LYS A 144 12.47 -43.79 -21.93
CA LYS A 144 12.05 -45.11 -21.43
C LYS A 144 13.28 -46.01 -21.48
#